data_AF-A0A2E8R7P0-F1
#
_entry.id   AF-A0A2E8R7P0-F1
#
_cell.length_a   1.000
_cell.length_b   1.000
_cell.length_c   1.000
_cell.angle_alpha   90.00
_cell.angle_beta   90.00
_cell.angle_gamma   90.00
#
_symmetry.space_group_name_H-M   'P 1'
#
loop_
_entity.id
_entity.type
_entity.pdbx_description
1 polymer ?
#
loop_
_entity_poly.entity_id
_entity_poly.type
_entity_poly.pdbx_seq_one_letter_code
_entity_poly.pdbx_strand_id
1 'polypeptide(L)'
;MLIDIHTHTYPTSDDSSLSPEELIIHSKNLGLDGICITDHDGFWDPKDVTQLGIDHDFLVIPGCEVTTEEGHILVYGLEKYIFGMHKSAFVKQLVDDAKGAMVIAHPYRRVYRENAPQDPDTYNEMID
;
A
#
# COMPACT_ATOMS: atom_id res chain seq x y z
N MET A 1 -12.55 -3.43 -15.07
CA MET A 1 -12.17 -3.67 -13.67
C MET A 1 -11.65 -2.37 -13.10
N LEU A 2 -12.17 -1.96 -11.96
CA LEU A 2 -11.74 -0.81 -11.17
C LEU A 2 -11.11 -1.34 -9.89
N ILE A 3 -9.80 -1.19 -9.76
CA ILE A 3 -9.02 -1.73 -8.63
C ILE A 3 -8.32 -0.57 -7.93
N ASP A 4 -8.44 -0.50 -6.62
CA ASP A 4 -7.59 0.38 -5.82
C ASP A 4 -6.28 -0.33 -5.48
N ILE A 5 -5.17 0.22 -5.94
CA ILE A 5 -3.86 -0.43 -5.84
C ILE A 5 -3.08 0.00 -4.60
N HIS A 6 -3.56 0.98 -3.83
CA HIS A 6 -2.83 1.55 -2.70
C HIS A 6 -3.77 1.72 -1.50
N THR A 7 -3.82 0.70 -0.64
CA THR A 7 -4.66 0.72 0.56
C THR A 7 -3.93 0.19 1.78
N HIS A 8 -4.33 0.64 2.98
CA HIS A 8 -3.72 0.29 4.25
C HIS A 8 -4.75 -0.29 5.22
N THR A 9 -4.30 -1.17 6.10
CA THR A 9 -5.10 -1.85 7.11
C THR A 9 -4.42 -1.82 8.48
N TYR A 10 -5.24 -1.76 9.53
CA TYR A 10 -4.82 -1.92 10.92
C TYR A 10 -4.77 -3.42 11.29
N PRO A 11 -3.81 -3.88 12.12
CA PRO A 11 -2.77 -3.12 12.83
C PRO A 11 -1.43 -3.00 12.11
N THR A 12 -1.32 -3.51 10.88
CA THR A 12 -0.02 -3.57 10.18
C THR A 12 0.48 -2.18 9.80
N SER A 13 -0.41 -1.30 9.33
CA SER A 13 -0.16 0.12 9.15
C SER A 13 -0.83 0.95 10.23
N ASP A 14 -0.17 2.02 10.68
CA ASP A 14 -0.66 2.95 11.68
C ASP A 14 -1.48 4.12 11.10
N ASP A 15 -1.48 4.27 9.78
CA ASP A 15 -2.22 5.31 9.04
C ASP A 15 -3.61 4.86 8.56
N SER A 16 -4.04 3.66 8.94
CA SER A 16 -5.39 3.14 8.70
C SER A 16 -6.10 2.79 10.00
N SER A 17 -7.43 2.90 9.97
CA SER A 17 -8.31 2.47 11.05
C SER A 17 -9.19 1.28 10.69
N LEU A 18 -9.07 0.74 9.46
CA LEU A 18 -9.90 -0.35 8.96
C LEU A 18 -9.18 -1.68 9.10
N SER A 19 -9.89 -2.73 9.51
CA SER A 19 -9.41 -4.10 9.31
C SER A 19 -9.43 -4.46 7.82
N PRO A 20 -8.71 -5.51 7.39
CA PRO A 20 -8.79 -6.01 6.02
C PRO A 20 -10.22 -6.33 5.57
N GLU A 21 -11.04 -6.95 6.44
CA GLU A 21 -12.43 -7.30 6.16
C GLU A 21 -13.31 -6.06 6.00
N GLU A 22 -13.13 -5.06 6.87
CA GLU A 22 -13.85 -3.78 6.77
C GLU A 22 -13.50 -3.07 5.46
N LEU A 23 -12.20 -3.00 5.12
CA LEU A 23 -11.73 -2.43 3.86
C LEU A 23 -12.38 -3.11 2.65
N ILE A 24 -12.43 -4.45 2.63
CA ILE A 24 -13.09 -5.22 1.55
C ILE A 24 -14.58 -4.85 1.45
N ILE A 25 -15.30 -4.83 2.57
CA ILE A 25 -16.74 -4.53 2.60
C ILE A 25 -17.00 -3.10 2.07
N HIS A 26 -16.23 -2.12 2.53
CA HIS A 26 -16.34 -0.74 2.07
C HIS A 26 -16.03 -0.59 0.58
N SER A 27 -14.96 -1.23 0.10
CA SER A 27 -14.58 -1.22 -1.31
C SER A 27 -15.66 -1.81 -2.22
N LYS A 28 -16.29 -2.93 -1.82
CA LYS A 28 -17.43 -3.51 -2.53
C LYS A 28 -18.61 -2.55 -2.60
N ASN A 29 -18.94 -1.88 -1.50
CA ASN A 29 -20.04 -0.92 -1.44
C ASN A 29 -19.79 0.32 -2.33
N LEU A 30 -18.54 0.67 -2.58
CA LEU A 30 -18.13 1.74 -3.50
C LEU A 30 -18.09 1.29 -4.98
N GLY A 31 -18.31 0.00 -5.26
CA GLY A 31 -18.31 -0.54 -6.62
C GLY A 31 -16.92 -0.82 -7.18
N LEU A 32 -15.90 -0.98 -6.32
CA LEU A 32 -14.59 -1.49 -6.74
C LEU A 32 -14.70 -2.98 -7.10
N ASP A 33 -13.90 -3.41 -8.06
CA ASP A 33 -13.76 -4.82 -8.47
C ASP A 33 -12.64 -5.53 -7.69
N GLY A 34 -11.78 -4.78 -7.00
CA GLY A 34 -10.70 -5.34 -6.18
C GLY A 34 -9.89 -4.28 -5.44
N ILE A 35 -9.02 -4.74 -4.54
CA ILE A 35 -8.05 -3.92 -3.81
C ILE A 35 -6.68 -4.59 -3.75
N CYS A 36 -5.64 -3.80 -3.53
CA CYS A 36 -4.35 -4.28 -3.07
C CYS A 36 -4.09 -3.85 -1.62
N ILE A 37 -3.77 -4.79 -0.74
CA ILE A 37 -3.31 -4.47 0.63
C ILE A 37 -1.82 -4.16 0.54
N THR A 38 -1.44 -2.90 0.81
CA THR A 38 -0.08 -2.37 0.64
C THR A 38 0.40 -1.69 1.92
N ASP A 39 0.33 -2.42 3.03
CA ASP A 39 0.73 -1.87 4.33
C ASP A 39 2.20 -1.42 4.39
N HIS A 40 2.48 -0.42 5.23
CA HIS A 40 3.82 0.19 5.39
C HIS A 40 4.81 -0.83 5.90
N ASP A 41 5.78 -1.20 5.07
CA ASP A 41 6.85 -2.17 5.34
C ASP A 41 6.36 -3.55 5.89
N GLY A 42 5.05 -3.78 5.84
CA GLY A 42 4.36 -4.96 6.33
C GLY A 42 3.97 -5.88 5.18
N PHE A 43 4.71 -6.98 5.04
CA PHE A 43 4.45 -7.97 4.00
C PHE A 43 3.50 -9.04 4.52
N TRP A 44 2.29 -9.04 3.98
CA TRP A 44 1.32 -10.10 4.23
C TRP A 44 1.75 -11.41 3.57
N ASP A 45 1.44 -12.55 4.20
CA ASP A 45 1.54 -13.84 3.53
C ASP A 45 0.54 -13.86 2.36
N PRO A 46 0.97 -14.07 1.10
CA PRO A 46 0.08 -14.11 -0.05
C PRO A 46 -1.08 -15.10 0.10
N LYS A 47 -0.91 -16.17 0.89
CA LYS A 47 -1.97 -17.15 1.15
C LYS A 47 -3.08 -16.57 2.00
N ASP A 48 -2.75 -15.78 3.02
CA ASP A 48 -3.73 -15.15 3.89
C ASP A 48 -4.54 -14.12 3.11
N VAL A 49 -3.88 -13.33 2.26
CA VAL A 49 -4.55 -12.36 1.38
C VAL A 49 -5.44 -13.05 0.34
N THR A 50 -4.96 -14.16 -0.24
CA THR A 50 -5.77 -14.96 -1.17
C THR A 50 -7.00 -15.54 -0.47
N GLN A 51 -6.84 -16.04 0.77
CA GLN A 51 -7.94 -16.58 1.56
C GLN A 51 -8.97 -15.50 1.90
N LEU A 52 -8.53 -14.28 2.27
CA LEU A 52 -9.42 -13.13 2.46
C LEU A 52 -10.26 -12.84 1.21
N GLY A 53 -9.65 -12.87 0.03
CA GLY A 53 -10.37 -12.68 -1.23
C GLY A 53 -11.41 -13.79 -1.49
N ILE A 54 -11.08 -15.04 -1.19
CA ILE A 54 -12.01 -16.18 -1.33
C ILE A 54 -13.18 -16.04 -0.35
N ASP A 55 -12.91 -15.76 0.92
CA ASP A 55 -13.92 -15.70 1.98
C ASP A 55 -14.94 -14.57 1.74
N HIS A 56 -14.53 -13.51 1.05
CA HIS A 56 -15.36 -12.36 0.76
C HIS A 56 -15.88 -12.30 -0.68
N ASP A 57 -15.56 -13.28 -1.54
CA ASP A 57 -15.84 -13.23 -2.98
C ASP A 57 -15.44 -11.87 -3.58
N PHE A 58 -14.15 -11.55 -3.46
CA PHE A 58 -13.57 -10.27 -3.85
C PHE A 58 -12.10 -10.42 -4.27
N LEU A 59 -11.66 -9.65 -5.26
CA LEU A 59 -10.25 -9.66 -5.65
C LEU A 59 -9.42 -8.87 -4.64
N VAL A 60 -8.55 -9.57 -3.92
CA VAL A 60 -7.59 -8.98 -2.99
C VAL A 60 -6.18 -9.41 -3.42
N ILE A 61 -5.30 -8.44 -3.63
CA ILE A 61 -3.94 -8.67 -4.12
C ILE A 61 -2.94 -8.26 -3.03
N PRO A 62 -1.95 -9.11 -2.69
CA PRO A 62 -0.91 -8.73 -1.74
C PRO A 62 0.09 -7.76 -2.39
N GLY A 63 0.46 -6.72 -1.65
CA GLY A 63 1.57 -5.83 -1.95
C GLY A 63 2.16 -5.26 -0.66
N CYS A 64 2.97 -4.22 -0.80
CA CYS A 64 3.51 -3.47 0.33
C CYS A 64 3.87 -2.05 -0.13
N GLU A 65 3.66 -1.05 0.71
CA GLU A 65 4.29 0.26 0.55
C GLU A 65 5.63 0.23 1.30
N VAL A 66 6.73 0.20 0.55
CA VAL A 66 8.07 0.17 1.10
C VAL A 66 8.55 1.59 1.33
N THR A 67 9.02 1.85 2.55
CA THR A 67 9.67 3.12 2.90
C THR A 67 11.12 3.10 2.40
N THR A 68 11.46 4.01 1.49
CA THR A 68 12.83 4.19 0.98
C THR A 68 13.37 5.59 1.26
N GLU A 69 14.68 5.76 1.14
CA GLU A 69 15.38 7.05 1.24
C GLU A 69 14.88 8.05 0.18
N GLU A 70 14.41 7.55 -0.97
CA GLU A 70 13.90 8.36 -2.07
C GLU A 70 12.39 8.64 -2.00
N GLY A 71 11.69 8.07 -1.03
CA GLY A 71 10.24 8.16 -0.86
C GLY A 71 9.56 6.81 -0.72
N HIS A 72 8.24 6.78 -0.83
CA HIS A 72 7.50 5.53 -0.70
C HIS A 72 7.23 4.88 -2.06
N ILE A 73 7.22 3.55 -2.06
CA ILE A 73 7.11 2.77 -3.28
C ILE A 73 6.20 1.58 -3.04
N LEU A 74 5.15 1.46 -3.84
CA LEU A 74 4.32 0.26 -3.87
C LEU A 74 5.06 -0.85 -4.61
N VAL A 75 5.10 -2.03 -4.00
CA VAL A 75 5.69 -3.24 -4.59
C VAL A 75 4.68 -4.37 -4.60
N TYR A 76 4.68 -5.14 -5.68
CA TYR A 76 3.86 -6.34 -5.85
C TYR A 76 4.74 -7.50 -6.30
N GLY A 77 4.53 -8.68 -5.72
CA GLY A 77 5.33 -9.88 -5.99
C GLY A 77 6.52 -10.09 -5.04
N LEU A 78 6.66 -9.25 -4.01
CA LEU A 78 7.60 -9.47 -2.91
C LEU A 78 6.84 -9.99 -1.68
N GLU A 79 7.45 -10.92 -0.94
CA GLU A 79 6.77 -11.62 0.18
C GLU A 79 7.33 -11.24 1.56
N LYS A 80 8.44 -10.50 1.63
CA LYS A 80 9.06 -10.12 2.89
C LYS A 80 9.97 -8.92 2.75
N TYR A 81 10.16 -8.21 3.86
CA TYR A 81 11.20 -7.22 3.98
C TYR A 81 12.58 -7.89 4.01
N ILE A 82 13.53 -7.32 3.28
CA ILE A 82 14.94 -7.71 3.29
C ILE A 82 15.77 -6.47 3.60
N PHE A 83 16.75 -6.61 4.51
CA PHE A 83 17.65 -5.51 4.83
C PHE A 83 18.31 -4.95 3.57
N GLY A 84 18.20 -3.63 3.38
CA GLY A 84 18.62 -2.94 2.16
C GLY A 84 17.46 -2.32 1.38
N MET A 85 16.21 -2.71 1.68
CA MET A 85 15.02 -2.17 0.99
C MET A 85 14.75 -0.69 1.26
N HIS A 86 15.47 -0.04 2.18
CA HIS A 86 15.50 1.42 2.28
C HIS A 86 16.10 2.11 1.03
N LYS A 87 16.73 1.37 0.11
CA LYS A 87 17.25 1.91 -1.16
C LYS A 87 16.35 1.49 -2.31
N SER A 88 15.71 2.43 -2.98
CA SER A 88 14.82 2.16 -4.12
C SER A 88 15.47 1.33 -5.23
N ALA A 89 16.77 1.54 -5.51
CA ALA A 89 17.51 0.75 -6.49
C ALA A 89 17.62 -0.74 -6.10
N PHE A 90 17.77 -1.05 -4.82
CA PHE A 90 17.80 -2.43 -4.33
C PHE A 90 16.40 -3.06 -4.39
N VAL A 91 15.36 -2.31 -3.99
CA VAL A 91 13.96 -2.73 -4.14
C VAL A 91 13.65 -3.07 -5.59
N LYS A 92 14.05 -2.20 -6.53
CA LYS A 92 13.86 -2.42 -7.97
C LYS A 92 14.47 -3.75 -8.42
N GLN A 93 15.70 -4.07 -8.00
CA GLN A 93 16.34 -5.33 -8.37
C GLN A 93 15.54 -6.54 -7.86
N LEU A 94 15.07 -6.49 -6.61
CA LEU A 94 14.23 -7.55 -6.03
C LEU A 94 12.92 -7.72 -6.81
N VAL A 95 12.25 -6.62 -7.16
CA VAL A 95 11.01 -6.66 -7.95
C VAL A 95 11.27 -7.24 -9.33
N ASP A 96 12.33 -6.83 -10.02
CA ASP A 96 12.70 -7.35 -11.34
C ASP A 96 12.97 -8.88 -11.29
N ASP A 97 13.72 -9.34 -10.28
CA ASP A 97 14.01 -10.77 -10.07
C ASP A 97 12.76 -11.59 -9.77
N ALA A 98 11.82 -11.01 -9.01
CA ALA A 98 10.52 -11.60 -8.71
C ALA A 98 9.53 -11.52 -9.88
N LYS A 99 9.87 -10.82 -10.97
CA LYS A 99 8.96 -10.48 -12.08
C LYS A 99 7.70 -9.75 -11.58
N GLY A 100 7.88 -8.92 -10.57
CA GLY A 100 6.83 -8.15 -9.91
C GLY A 100 6.55 -6.81 -10.60
N ALA A 101 5.83 -5.95 -9.88
CA ALA A 101 5.56 -4.58 -10.30
C ALA A 101 5.92 -3.58 -9.19
N MET A 102 6.22 -2.35 -9.58
CA MET A 102 6.66 -1.27 -8.69
C MET A 102 6.05 0.06 -9.15
N VAL A 103 5.52 0.85 -8.22
CA VAL A 103 4.91 2.16 -8.48
C VAL A 103 5.43 3.16 -7.46
N ILE A 104 5.83 4.35 -7.91
CA ILE A 104 6.21 5.44 -6.99
C ILE A 104 4.94 5.98 -6.34
N ALA A 105 4.86 5.88 -5.02
CA ALA A 105 3.73 6.37 -4.26
C ALA A 105 3.86 7.89 -4.04
N HIS A 106 2.75 8.61 -4.24
CA HIS A 106 2.59 10.05 -3.96
C HIS A 106 3.89 10.90 -4.17
N PRO A 107 4.49 10.91 -5.37
CA PRO A 107 5.83 11.47 -5.65
C PRO A 107 5.97 12.98 -5.38
N TYR A 108 4.84 13.68 -5.23
CA TYR A 108 4.80 15.11 -4.96
C TYR A 108 4.52 15.44 -3.49
N ARG A 109 4.50 14.45 -2.59
CA ARG A 109 4.42 14.68 -1.14
C ARG A 109 5.76 15.26 -0.65
N ARG A 110 5.92 16.59 -0.80
CA ARG A 110 7.19 17.32 -0.61
C ARG A 110 7.80 17.22 0.79
N VAL A 111 6.99 17.06 1.84
CA VAL A 111 7.44 16.97 3.23
C VAL A 111 6.47 16.07 4.02
N TYR A 112 6.93 14.94 4.56
CA TYR A 112 6.21 14.28 5.65
C TYR A 112 6.41 15.15 6.90
N ARG A 113 5.45 16.02 7.18
CA ARG A 113 5.41 16.78 8.43
C ARG A 113 4.65 15.94 9.44
N GLU A 114 5.37 15.24 10.30
CA GLU A 114 4.79 14.43 11.39
C GLU A 114 3.82 15.25 12.27
N ASN A 115 4.02 16.57 12.34
CA ASN A 115 3.17 17.53 13.06
C ASN A 115 2.36 18.47 12.15
N ALA A 116 2.13 18.13 10.88
CA ALA A 116 1.29 18.97 10.02
C ALA A 116 -0.16 18.95 10.54
N PRO A 117 -0.80 20.12 10.67
CA PRO A 117 -2.24 20.19 10.87
C PRO A 117 -2.96 19.44 9.74
N GLN A 118 -3.89 18.56 10.10
CA GLN A 118 -4.75 17.85 9.14
C GLN A 118 -6.01 18.67 8.85
N ASP A 119 -5.86 19.99 8.72
CA ASP A 119 -6.96 20.90 8.42
C ASP A 119 -7.09 21.18 6.91
N PRO A 120 -8.27 21.61 6.43
CA PRO A 120 -8.50 21.86 5.01
C PRO A 120 -7.57 22.92 4.40
N ASP A 121 -7.11 23.88 5.21
CA ASP A 121 -6.24 24.96 4.74
C ASP A 121 -4.85 24.41 4.41
N THR A 122 -4.32 23.51 5.26
CA THR A 122 -3.05 22.82 5.02
C THR A 122 -3.11 21.91 3.79
N TYR A 123 -4.25 21.26 3.53
CA TYR A 123 -4.46 20.51 2.30
C TYR A 123 -4.37 21.42 1.06
N ASN A 124 -5.04 22.58 1.08
CA ASN A 124 -5.03 23.53 -0.03
C ASN A 124 -3.62 24.10 -0.29
N GLU A 125 -2.82 24.37 0.75
CA GLU A 125 -1.42 24.80 0.60
C GLU A 125 -0.51 23.74 -0.05
N MET A 126 -0.85 22.45 0.02
CA MET A 126 -0.07 21.38 -0.61
C MET A 126 -0.34 21.23 -2.12
N ILE A 127 -1.44 21.77 -2.62
CA ILE A 127 -1.88 21.64 -4.02
C ILE A 127 -1.41 22.80 -4.91
N ASP A 128 -1.01 23.92 -4.30
CA ASP A 128 -0.41 25.10 -4.95
C ASP A 128 1.13 24.97 -5.12
#